data_AF-A0A3D6DJ34-F1
#
_entry.id   AF-A0A3D6DJ34-F1
#
_cell.length_a   1.000
_cell.length_b   1.000
_cell.length_c   1.000
_cell.angle_alpha   90.00
_cell.angle_beta   90.00
_cell.angle_gamma   90.00
#
_symmetry.space_group_name_H-M   'P 1'
#
loop_
_entity.id
_entity.type
_entity.pdbx_description
1 polymer ?
#
loop_
_entity_poly.entity_id
_entity_poly.type
_entity_poly.pdbx_seq_one_letter_code
_entity_poly.pdbx_strand_id
1 'polypeptide(L)' 'MQTLLLLVGKTNDSSLVSLMDEYTERIRRFQPFEIQ' A
#
# COMPACT_ATOMS: atom_id res chain seq x y z
N MET A 1 11.58 3.21 -12.25
CA MET A 1 11.49 1.88 -11.58
C MET A 1 10.12 1.79 -10.95
N GLN A 2 9.43 0.66 -11.10
CA GLN A 2 8.14 0.41 -10.43
C GLN A 2 8.41 -0.43 -9.18
N THR A 3 7.89 0.02 -8.04
CA THR A 3 8.08 -0.64 -6.75
C THR A 3 6.80 -1.38 -6.38
N LEU A 4 6.89 -2.70 -6.22
CA LEU A 4 5.77 -3.56 -5.83
C LEU A 4 6.02 -4.12 -4.42
N LEU A 5 5.10 -3.85 -3.49
CA LEU A 5 5.10 -4.44 -2.16
C LEU A 5 4.16 -5.65 -2.13
N LEU A 6 4.72 -6.84 -1.93
CA LEU A 6 3.95 -8.07 -1.80
C LEU A 6 3.66 -8.35 -0.33
N LEU A 7 2.38 -8.42 0.03
CA LEU A 7 1.95 -8.74 1.38
C LEU A 7 1.49 -10.20 1.45
N VAL A 8 1.95 -10.90 2.48
CA VAL A 8 1.58 -12.29 2.73
C VAL A 8 0.71 -12.34 3.99
N GLY A 9 -0.50 -12.88 3.84
CA GLY A 9 -1.50 -12.94 4.91
C GLY A 9 -2.55 -11.84 4.79
N LYS A 10 -3.72 -12.08 5.39
CA LYS A 10 -4.84 -11.12 5.40
C LYS A 10 -4.89 -10.42 6.75
N THR A 11 -4.87 -9.10 6.76
CA THR A 11 -5.33 -8.33 7.91
C THR A 11 -6.81 -8.04 7.75
N ASN A 12 -7.59 -8.25 8.80
CA ASN A 12 -9.01 -7.88 8.85
C ASN A 12 -9.22 -6.57 9.62
N ASP A 13 -8.14 -5.93 10.08
CA ASP A 13 -8.20 -4.65 10.75
C ASP A 13 -8.42 -3.54 9.71
N SER A 14 -9.64 -3.01 9.68
CA SER A 14 -10.06 -1.94 8.78
C SER A 14 -9.26 -0.65 8.94
N SER A 15 -8.71 -0.40 10.14
CA SER A 15 -7.90 0.79 10.43
C SER A 15 -6.55 0.67 9.72
N LEU A 16 -5.94 -0.52 9.79
CA LEU A 16 -4.69 -0.82 9.09
C LEU A 16 -4.85 -0.72 7.56
N VAL A 17 -5.91 -1.30 7.01
CA VAL A 17 -6.19 -1.20 5.56
C VAL A 17 -6.31 0.25 5.12
N SER A 18 -7.10 1.05 5.84
CA SER A 18 -7.30 2.48 5.53
C SER A 18 -5.98 3.27 5.56
N LEU A 19 -5.13 3.01 6.56
CA LEU A 19 -3.81 3.65 6.67
C LEU A 19 -2.88 3.26 5.51
N MET A 20 -2.93 1.99 5.07
CA MET A 20 -2.13 1.51 3.95
C MET A 20 -2.58 2.12 2.63
N ASP A 21 -3.88 2.29 2.41
CA ASP A 21 -4.41 2.97 1.23
C ASP A 21 -3.99 4.45 1.20
N GLU A 22 -4.13 5.17 2.32
CA GLU A 22 -3.67 6.56 2.43
C GLU A 22 -2.18 6.70 2.15
N TYR A 23 -1.35 5.80 2.73
CA TYR A 23 0.08 5.81 2.50
C TYR A 23 0.42 5.54 1.03
N THR A 24 -0.27 4.58 0.41
CA THR A 24 -0.10 4.21 -0.99
C THR A 24 -0.43 5.38 -1.92
N GLU A 25 -1.51 6.11 -1.67
CA GLU A 25 -1.85 7.32 -2.44
C GLU A 25 -0.80 8.41 -2.30
N ARG A 26 -0.26 8.63 -1.09
CA ARG A 26 0.77 9.65 -0.86
C ARG A 26 2.05 9.31 -1.59
N ILE A 27 2.51 8.06 -1.53
CA ILE A 27 3.79 7.66 -2.12
C ILE A 27 3.75 7.54 -3.65
N ARG A 28 2.58 7.22 -4.22
CA ARG A 28 2.34 7.20 -5.68
C ARG A 28 2.66 8.52 -6.37
N ARG A 29 2.59 9.65 -5.65
CA ARG A 29 2.95 10.97 -6.18
C ARG A 29 4.45 11.14 -6.46
N PHE A 30 5.29 10.36 -5.78
CA PHE A 30 6.75 10.47 -5.86
C PHE A 30 7.36 9.34 -6.70
N GLN A 31 6.72 8.17 -6.70
CA GLN A 31 7.17 7.02 -7.49
C GLN A 31 5.99 6.09 -7.83
N PRO A 32 6.05 5.36 -8.95
CA PRO A 32 5.12 4.27 -9.23
C PRO A 32 5.23 3.19 -8.14
N PHE A 33 4.20 3.10 -7.29
CA PHE A 33 4.16 2.21 -6.13
C PHE A 33 2.80 1.49 -6.04
N GLU A 34 2.87 0.18 -5.83
CA GLU A 34 1.70 -0.70 -5.74
C GLU A 34 1.86 -1.68 -4.57
N ILE A 35 0.73 -2.03 -3.97
CA ILE A 35 0.63 -3.07 -2.94
C ILE A 35 -0.25 -4.19 -3.51
N GLN A 36 0.20 -5.44 -3.41
CA GLN A 36 -0.52 -6.63 -3.88
C GLN A 36 -0.60 -7.71 -2.79
#